data_AF-A0A8J5V5W5-F1
#
_entry.id   AF-A0A8J5V5W5-F1
#
_cell.length_a   1.000
_cell.length_b   1.000
_cell.length_c   1.000
_cell.angle_alpha   90.00
_cell.angle_beta   90.00
_cell.angle_gamma   90.00
#
_symmetry.space_group_name_H-M   'P 1'
#
loop_
_entity.id
_entity.type
_entity.pdbx_description
1 polymer ?
#
loop_
_entity_poly.entity_id
_entity_poly.type
_entity_poly.pdbx_seq_one_letter_code
_entity_poly.pdbx_strand_id
1 'polypeptide(L)'
;MMVLFLLLVVAQTELANTAENQAPEDPQTSHFTWTIENFTRINGKKHYSDSFVVGGFKWRVLIFPKGNNVDYFSMYLDVADSANLPYGWNRYAQFSLAIVNQIHPKYTVRKDTQHQFNARESDWGFTSFMPLSELYDSSRGYLVNDTVVVEAEVAVRRMVDYWTYDSKKETGYVGLKNQGATCYMNSLLQTLYHIPYFRKAVYHMPTTENDMPSGSIPLALQSLFYKLQYSDNSVATKELTKSFGWDTYDSFMQHDVQELNRVLCEKLEDKMKGTVVEGTIEQLFEGHHINYIECINVDYKSNRKESFYDLQLDVKGCRDVYASFDKYVEVECLEGDNKYHAEQYGLQDAKKGVLFLDFPPVLQLQLKRFEYDYMRDTMVKVETVIPIPLP
;
A
#
# COMPACT_ATOMS: atom_id res chain seq x y z
N MET A 1 -3.22 -7.48 0.87
CA MET A 1 -3.46 -6.17 1.49
C MET A 1 -2.10 -5.52 1.70
N MET A 2 -1.70 -4.58 0.83
CA MET A 2 -0.43 -3.85 0.99
C MET A 2 -0.71 -2.67 1.92
N VAL A 3 -0.24 -2.74 3.17
CA VAL A 3 -0.27 -1.60 4.08
C VAL A 3 0.99 -0.78 3.83
N LEU A 4 0.79 0.47 3.39
CA LEU A 4 1.89 1.42 3.19
C LEU A 4 2.20 2.05 4.54
N PHE A 5 3.32 1.68 5.15
CA PHE A 5 3.90 2.42 6.28
C PHE A 5 4.75 3.56 5.72
N LEU A 6 4.49 4.78 6.16
CA LEU A 6 5.47 5.85 6.03
C LEU A 6 6.12 6.08 7.39
N LEU A 7 7.44 5.92 7.43
CA LEU A 7 8.28 6.52 8.46
C LEU A 7 8.80 7.85 7.94
N LEU A 8 8.57 8.89 8.71
CA LEU A 8 9.35 10.12 8.63
C LEU A 8 10.49 10.00 9.63
N VAL A 9 11.71 9.77 9.12
CA VAL A 9 12.94 9.85 9.92
C VAL A 9 13.57 11.21 9.66
N VAL A 10 13.65 12.06 10.67
CA VAL A 10 14.45 13.30 10.61
C VAL A 10 15.91 12.89 10.83
N ALA A 11 16.65 12.62 9.76
CA ALA A 11 18.06 12.27 9.83
C ALA A 11 18.95 13.51 9.67
N GLN A 12 19.90 13.69 10.59
CA GLN A 12 21.06 14.56 10.36
C GLN A 12 22.02 13.87 9.38
N THR A 13 22.50 14.64 8.40
CA THR A 13 23.37 14.23 7.30
C THR A 13 24.71 13.66 7.78
N GLU A 14 24.97 12.40 7.48
CA GLU A 14 26.32 11.84 7.37
C GLU A 14 26.63 11.51 5.91
N LEU A 15 27.82 11.92 5.46
CA LEU A 15 28.33 11.79 4.09
C LEU A 15 28.61 10.31 3.76
N ALA A 16 27.81 9.73 2.87
CA ALA A 16 28.04 8.41 2.30
C ALA A 16 28.99 8.49 1.09
N ASN A 17 30.00 7.63 1.10
CA ASN A 17 30.99 7.47 0.03
C ASN A 17 30.33 7.09 -1.31
N THR A 18 30.78 7.78 -2.35
CA THR A 18 30.48 7.54 -3.77
C THR A 18 30.93 6.14 -4.20
N ALA A 19 29.98 5.22 -4.36
CA ALA A 19 30.07 4.13 -5.32
C ALA A 19 29.11 4.47 -6.47
N GLU A 20 29.57 4.35 -7.71
CA GLU A 20 28.84 4.71 -8.92
C GLU A 20 27.49 3.98 -9.01
N ASN A 21 26.42 4.72 -8.70
CA ASN A 21 25.05 4.29 -8.89
C ASN A 21 24.77 4.16 -10.40
N GLN A 22 24.58 2.94 -10.90
CA GLN A 22 23.79 2.78 -12.12
C GLN A 22 22.34 3.12 -11.76
N ALA A 23 21.79 4.13 -12.43
CA ALA A 23 20.40 4.53 -12.30
C ALA A 23 19.48 3.32 -12.55
N PRO A 24 18.33 3.22 -11.87
CA PRO A 24 17.33 2.19 -12.21
C PRO A 24 17.00 2.32 -13.70
N GLU A 25 17.18 1.23 -14.47
CA GLU A 25 16.77 1.21 -15.89
C GLU A 25 15.30 1.65 -15.97
N ASP A 26 15.05 2.75 -16.68
CA ASP A 26 13.70 3.26 -16.87
C ASP A 26 12.80 2.15 -17.45
N PRO A 27 11.53 2.04 -16.98
CA PRO A 27 10.60 1.06 -17.52
C PRO A 27 10.51 1.22 -19.04
N GLN A 28 10.66 0.13 -19.78
CA GLN A 28 10.50 0.17 -21.23
C GLN A 28 9.05 0.50 -21.54
N THR A 29 8.84 1.70 -22.06
CA THR A 29 7.54 2.23 -22.43
C THR A 29 7.39 2.26 -23.94
N SER A 30 6.17 2.02 -24.41
CA SER A 30 5.83 2.17 -25.82
C SER A 30 4.40 2.68 -25.96
N HIS A 31 4.20 3.53 -26.96
CA HIS A 31 2.88 4.01 -27.39
C HIS A 31 2.51 3.29 -28.68
N PHE A 32 1.33 2.69 -28.70
CA PHE A 32 0.77 1.99 -29.84
C PHE A 32 -0.57 2.63 -30.21
N THR A 33 -0.76 2.94 -31.49
CA THR A 33 -2.01 3.48 -32.02
C THR A 33 -2.63 2.50 -33.01
N TRP A 34 -3.91 2.23 -32.86
CA TRP A 34 -4.69 1.38 -33.75
C TRP A 34 -5.88 2.14 -34.32
N THR A 35 -5.85 2.35 -35.64
CA THR A 35 -6.97 2.94 -36.38
C THR A 35 -7.85 1.83 -36.94
N ILE A 36 -9.12 1.83 -36.57
CA ILE A 36 -10.09 0.81 -36.95
C ILE A 36 -11.08 1.43 -37.93
N GLU A 37 -10.87 1.18 -39.21
CA GLU A 37 -11.75 1.64 -40.29
C GLU A 37 -12.95 0.70 -40.48
N ASN A 38 -14.02 1.21 -41.08
CA ASN A 38 -15.27 0.46 -41.32
C ASN A 38 -15.84 -0.15 -40.02
N PHE A 39 -15.73 0.58 -38.90
CA PHE A 39 -15.98 0.08 -37.55
C PHE A 39 -17.40 -0.51 -37.39
N THR A 40 -18.41 0.14 -37.96
CA THR A 40 -19.81 -0.33 -37.90
C THR A 40 -20.02 -1.69 -38.59
N ARG A 41 -19.14 -2.08 -39.52
CA ARG A 41 -19.23 -3.33 -40.28
C ARG A 41 -18.58 -4.52 -39.60
N ILE A 42 -17.98 -4.34 -38.42
CA ILE A 42 -17.35 -5.44 -37.68
C ILE A 42 -18.44 -6.41 -37.18
N ASN A 43 -18.43 -7.61 -37.77
CA ASN A 43 -19.42 -8.65 -37.50
C ASN A 43 -18.97 -9.67 -36.43
N GLY A 44 -17.68 -9.67 -36.05
CA GLY A 44 -17.13 -10.55 -35.04
C GLY A 44 -17.44 -10.10 -33.61
N LYS A 45 -17.57 -11.05 -32.67
CA LYS A 45 -17.71 -10.74 -31.23
C LYS A 45 -16.50 -10.03 -30.66
N LYS A 46 -15.30 -10.41 -31.11
CA LYS A 46 -14.03 -9.83 -30.69
C LYS A 46 -13.13 -9.56 -31.89
N HIS A 47 -12.26 -8.58 -31.76
CA HIS A 47 -11.30 -8.20 -32.78
C HIS A 47 -9.95 -7.88 -32.13
N TYR A 48 -8.86 -8.16 -32.85
CA TYR A 48 -7.49 -8.00 -32.37
C TYR A 48 -6.75 -7.02 -33.26
N SER A 49 -5.92 -6.16 -32.67
CA SER A 49 -4.94 -5.36 -33.39
C SER A 49 -3.77 -6.21 -33.89
N ASP A 50 -2.91 -5.59 -34.70
CA ASP A 50 -1.55 -6.09 -34.92
C ASP A 50 -0.77 -6.16 -33.60
N SER A 51 0.22 -7.07 -33.56
CA SER A 51 1.08 -7.22 -32.39
C SER A 51 2.20 -6.19 -32.38
N PHE A 52 2.51 -5.65 -31.20
CA PHE A 52 3.64 -4.76 -30.95
C PHE A 52 4.50 -5.30 -29.80
N VAL A 53 5.77 -4.88 -29.73
CA VAL A 53 6.75 -5.41 -28.78
C VAL A 53 7.15 -4.34 -27.76
N VAL A 54 7.07 -4.68 -26.48
CA VAL A 54 7.50 -3.83 -25.36
C VAL A 54 8.13 -4.71 -24.28
N GLY A 55 9.31 -4.36 -23.78
CA GLY A 55 9.99 -5.19 -22.77
C GLY A 55 10.45 -6.56 -23.30
N GLY A 56 10.58 -6.73 -24.62
CA GLY A 56 10.83 -8.03 -25.26
C GLY A 56 9.60 -8.94 -25.36
N PHE A 57 8.42 -8.48 -24.95
CA PHE A 57 7.18 -9.24 -24.97
C PHE A 57 6.23 -8.75 -26.07
N LYS A 58 5.48 -9.69 -26.68
CA LYS A 58 4.49 -9.39 -27.72
C LYS A 58 3.12 -9.10 -27.10
N TRP A 59 2.62 -7.92 -27.36
CA TRP A 59 1.33 -7.41 -26.92
C TRP A 59 0.42 -7.15 -28.12
N ARG A 60 -0.89 -7.14 -27.90
CA ARG A 60 -1.88 -6.65 -28.86
C ARG A 60 -3.09 -6.10 -28.12
N VAL A 61 -3.88 -5.25 -28.77
CA VAL A 61 -5.15 -4.78 -28.24
C VAL A 61 -6.26 -5.74 -28.66
N LEU A 62 -7.12 -6.10 -27.71
CA LEU A 62 -8.32 -6.91 -27.91
C LEU A 62 -9.55 -6.05 -27.62
N ILE A 63 -10.49 -5.98 -28.57
CA ILE A 63 -11.74 -5.23 -28.41
C ILE A 63 -12.95 -6.13 -28.60
N PHE A 64 -14.04 -5.76 -27.94
CA PHE A 64 -15.40 -6.23 -28.21
C PHE A 64 -16.23 -5.02 -28.65
N PRO A 65 -16.32 -4.74 -29.96
CA PRO A 65 -16.87 -3.48 -30.47
C PRO A 65 -18.37 -3.31 -30.22
N LYS A 66 -19.08 -4.43 -30.00
CA LYS A 66 -20.51 -4.49 -29.63
C LYS A 66 -20.71 -4.96 -28.17
N GLY A 67 -19.63 -4.99 -27.41
CA GLY A 67 -19.59 -5.38 -26.01
C GLY A 67 -19.39 -6.86 -25.72
N ASN A 68 -18.87 -7.13 -24.52
CA ASN A 68 -18.61 -8.46 -23.98
C ASN A 68 -19.70 -8.84 -22.97
N ASN A 69 -20.90 -9.16 -23.48
CA ASN A 69 -22.12 -9.39 -22.69
C ASN A 69 -22.59 -8.17 -21.87
N VAL A 70 -22.21 -6.97 -22.30
CA VAL A 70 -22.60 -5.67 -21.72
C VAL A 70 -22.81 -4.65 -22.83
N ASP A 71 -23.59 -3.58 -22.59
CA ASP A 71 -23.86 -2.51 -23.57
C ASP A 71 -22.75 -1.44 -23.62
N TYR A 72 -21.50 -1.88 -23.49
CA TYR A 72 -20.30 -1.05 -23.48
C TYR A 72 -19.31 -1.56 -24.50
N PHE A 73 -18.55 -0.65 -25.13
CA PHE A 73 -17.32 -1.03 -25.79
C PHE A 73 -16.36 -1.60 -24.74
N SER A 74 -15.84 -2.80 -24.99
CA SER A 74 -14.87 -3.45 -24.10
C SER A 74 -13.49 -3.47 -24.76
N MET A 75 -12.45 -3.22 -23.97
CA MET A 75 -11.09 -3.12 -24.48
C MET A 75 -10.07 -3.66 -23.47
N TYR A 76 -9.15 -4.48 -23.96
CA TYR A 76 -8.17 -5.21 -23.19
C TYR A 76 -6.80 -5.14 -23.86
N LEU A 77 -5.75 -5.20 -23.05
CA LEU A 77 -4.42 -5.56 -23.51
C LEU A 77 -4.29 -7.08 -23.42
N ASP A 78 -3.78 -7.73 -24.46
CA ASP A 78 -3.62 -9.18 -24.55
C ASP A 78 -2.17 -9.55 -24.88
N VAL A 79 -1.71 -10.65 -24.30
CA VAL A 79 -0.41 -11.25 -24.61
C VAL A 79 -0.54 -12.06 -25.91
N ALA A 80 -0.07 -11.48 -27.01
CA ALA A 80 -0.35 -11.98 -28.36
C ALA A 80 0.15 -13.41 -28.63
N ASP A 81 1.23 -13.81 -27.96
CA ASP A 81 1.87 -15.11 -28.09
C ASP A 81 1.60 -16.07 -26.92
N SER A 82 0.62 -15.77 -26.07
CA SER A 82 0.33 -16.48 -24.81
C SER A 82 0.23 -18.00 -24.94
N ALA A 83 -0.35 -18.49 -26.04
CA ALA A 83 -0.50 -19.91 -26.32
C ALA A 83 0.83 -20.66 -26.57
N ASN A 84 1.90 -19.94 -26.91
CA ASN A 84 3.21 -20.49 -27.22
C ASN A 84 4.23 -20.31 -26.09
N LEU A 85 3.82 -19.71 -24.97
CA LEU A 85 4.71 -19.43 -23.84
C LEU A 85 4.88 -20.65 -22.93
N PRO A 86 6.05 -20.79 -22.28
CA PRO A 86 6.33 -21.94 -21.41
C PRO A 86 5.38 -21.98 -20.21
N TYR A 87 5.14 -23.18 -19.68
CA TYR A 87 4.31 -23.36 -18.49
C TYR A 87 4.83 -22.51 -17.31
N GLY A 88 3.93 -21.79 -16.65
CA GLY A 88 4.26 -20.94 -15.50
C GLY A 88 4.76 -19.53 -15.86
N TRP A 89 4.68 -19.12 -17.12
CA TRP A 89 5.03 -17.75 -17.51
C TRP A 89 4.17 -16.71 -16.79
N ASN A 90 4.79 -15.56 -16.49
CA ASN A 90 4.10 -14.37 -16.01
C ASN A 90 4.73 -13.11 -16.61
N ARG A 91 3.93 -12.07 -16.82
CA ARG A 91 4.37 -10.76 -17.33
C ARG A 91 3.65 -9.66 -16.57
N TYR A 92 4.37 -8.72 -15.99
CA TYR A 92 3.76 -7.57 -15.33
C TYR A 92 3.88 -6.36 -16.25
N ALA A 93 2.77 -5.66 -16.45
CA ALA A 93 2.75 -4.41 -17.17
C ALA A 93 1.81 -3.43 -16.49
N GLN A 94 2.24 -2.16 -16.46
CA GLN A 94 1.37 -1.02 -16.23
C GLN A 94 1.00 -0.47 -17.62
N PHE A 95 -0.27 -0.18 -17.86
CA PHE A 95 -0.69 0.27 -19.17
C PHE A 95 -1.93 1.16 -19.10
N SER A 96 -2.08 1.98 -20.12
CA SER A 96 -3.21 2.86 -20.36
C SER A 96 -3.84 2.49 -21.69
N LEU A 97 -5.16 2.42 -21.72
CA LEU A 97 -5.94 2.23 -22.94
C LEU A 97 -6.84 3.46 -23.15
N ALA A 98 -6.92 3.95 -24.38
CA ALA A 98 -7.71 5.13 -24.71
C ALA A 98 -8.52 4.98 -26.00
N ILE A 99 -9.68 5.63 -26.03
CA ILE A 99 -10.42 5.93 -27.26
C ILE A 99 -10.22 7.41 -27.54
N VAL A 100 -9.57 7.71 -28.66
CA VAL A 100 -9.21 9.07 -29.05
C VAL A 100 -10.46 9.82 -29.50
N ASN A 101 -10.65 11.02 -28.97
CA ASN A 101 -11.62 11.96 -29.52
C ASN A 101 -10.99 12.66 -30.73
N GLN A 102 -11.50 12.36 -31.92
CA GLN A 102 -10.91 12.78 -33.20
C GLN A 102 -11.23 14.25 -33.55
N ILE A 103 -12.15 14.89 -32.83
CA ILE A 103 -12.53 16.30 -33.03
C ILE A 103 -11.84 17.19 -31.99
N HIS A 104 -11.86 16.75 -30.73
CA HIS A 104 -11.37 17.51 -29.59
C HIS A 104 -10.48 16.63 -28.69
N PRO A 105 -9.15 16.60 -28.92
CA PRO A 105 -8.24 15.67 -28.23
C PRO A 105 -8.29 15.71 -26.70
N LYS A 106 -8.69 16.85 -26.10
CA LYS A 106 -8.86 17.00 -24.64
C LYS A 106 -9.94 16.08 -24.05
N TYR A 107 -10.90 15.62 -24.86
CA TYR A 107 -11.98 14.73 -24.44
C TYR A 107 -11.69 13.25 -24.76
N THR A 108 -10.46 12.91 -25.12
CA THR A 108 -10.02 11.50 -25.22
C THR A 108 -10.26 10.80 -23.89
N VAL A 109 -10.97 9.67 -23.94
CA VAL A 109 -11.26 8.88 -22.75
C VAL A 109 -10.16 7.85 -22.58
N ARG A 110 -9.50 7.90 -21.43
CA ARG A 110 -8.35 7.08 -21.09
C ARG A 110 -8.56 6.41 -19.74
N LYS A 111 -8.13 5.15 -19.63
CA LYS A 111 -8.14 4.41 -18.36
C LYS A 111 -6.81 3.70 -18.16
N ASP A 112 -6.25 3.88 -16.97
CA ASP A 112 -4.99 3.29 -16.54
C ASP A 112 -5.24 2.05 -15.68
N THR A 113 -4.39 1.04 -15.82
CA THR A 113 -4.39 -0.15 -14.96
C THR A 113 -3.01 -0.79 -14.95
N GLN A 114 -2.83 -1.78 -14.09
CA GLN A 114 -1.68 -2.65 -14.07
C GLN A 114 -2.15 -4.09 -13.88
N HIS A 115 -1.41 -5.05 -14.42
CA HIS A 115 -1.77 -6.45 -14.26
C HIS A 115 -0.56 -7.38 -14.38
N GLN A 116 -0.67 -8.55 -13.75
CA GLN A 116 0.26 -9.67 -13.91
C GLN A 116 -0.36 -10.75 -14.79
N PHE A 117 -0.11 -10.63 -16.08
CA PHE A 117 -0.56 -11.55 -17.11
C PHE A 117 0.06 -12.93 -16.91
N ASN A 118 -0.73 -13.97 -17.14
CA ASN A 118 -0.32 -15.36 -17.03
C ASN A 118 -1.16 -16.26 -17.95
N ALA A 119 -0.90 -17.57 -17.95
CA ALA A 119 -1.61 -18.51 -18.83
C ALA A 119 -3.14 -18.57 -18.62
N ARG A 120 -3.65 -18.22 -17.43
CA ARG A 120 -5.10 -18.16 -17.15
C ARG A 120 -5.71 -16.81 -17.46
N GLU A 121 -4.93 -15.75 -17.29
CA GLU A 121 -5.31 -14.35 -17.46
C GLU A 121 -4.35 -13.72 -18.47
N SER A 122 -4.48 -14.12 -19.74
CA SER A 122 -3.60 -13.64 -20.82
C SER A 122 -3.98 -12.24 -21.32
N ASP A 123 -5.20 -11.80 -21.00
CA ASP A 123 -5.74 -10.48 -21.30
C ASP A 123 -6.30 -9.79 -20.04
N TRP A 124 -6.17 -8.47 -20.00
CA TRP A 124 -6.68 -7.64 -18.92
C TRP A 124 -7.06 -6.25 -19.40
N GLY A 125 -8.09 -5.67 -18.81
CA GLY A 125 -8.61 -4.37 -19.23
C GLY A 125 -10.02 -4.12 -18.71
N PHE A 126 -10.85 -3.52 -19.53
CA PHE A 126 -12.11 -2.94 -19.09
C PHE A 126 -13.28 -3.48 -19.91
N THR A 127 -14.11 -4.31 -19.27
CA THR A 127 -15.38 -4.79 -19.84
C THR A 127 -16.35 -3.63 -20.11
N SER A 128 -16.38 -2.63 -19.22
CA SER A 128 -17.14 -1.39 -19.39
C SER A 128 -16.19 -0.22 -19.65
N PHE A 129 -15.57 -0.16 -20.83
CA PHE A 129 -14.66 0.93 -21.17
C PHE A 129 -15.42 2.23 -21.47
N MET A 130 -16.31 2.21 -22.46
CA MET A 130 -17.14 3.36 -22.88
C MET A 130 -18.55 2.88 -23.24
N PRO A 131 -19.63 3.57 -22.83
CA PRO A 131 -20.99 3.24 -23.26
C PRO A 131 -21.09 3.25 -24.79
N LEU A 132 -21.74 2.24 -25.38
CA LEU A 132 -21.91 2.22 -26.84
C LEU A 132 -22.74 3.43 -27.32
N SER A 133 -23.70 3.89 -26.52
CA SER A 133 -24.48 5.09 -26.80
C SER A 133 -23.62 6.36 -26.95
N GLU A 134 -22.51 6.45 -26.22
CA GLU A 134 -21.57 7.57 -26.33
C GLU A 134 -20.60 7.39 -27.49
N LEU A 135 -20.10 6.16 -27.70
CA LEU A 135 -19.17 5.86 -28.79
C LEU A 135 -19.79 6.13 -30.17
N TYR A 136 -21.06 5.75 -30.37
CA TYR A 136 -21.78 5.90 -31.63
C TYR A 136 -22.45 7.27 -31.81
N ASP A 137 -22.43 8.14 -30.80
CA ASP A 137 -22.97 9.49 -30.93
C ASP A 137 -22.02 10.36 -31.79
N SER A 138 -22.46 10.66 -33.01
CA SER A 138 -21.72 11.47 -33.97
C SER A 138 -21.32 12.86 -33.47
N SER A 139 -22.01 13.41 -32.45
CA SER A 139 -21.67 14.71 -31.85
C SER A 139 -20.50 14.64 -30.88
N ARG A 140 -20.16 13.44 -30.39
CA ARG A 140 -19.11 13.21 -29.38
C ARG A 140 -17.72 13.11 -29.98
N GLY A 141 -17.58 12.74 -31.25
CA GLY A 141 -16.30 12.75 -31.96
C GLY A 141 -15.41 11.51 -31.76
N TYR A 142 -15.94 10.41 -31.23
CA TYR A 142 -15.19 9.15 -31.06
C TYR A 142 -15.24 8.25 -32.31
N LEU A 143 -16.40 8.17 -32.97
CA LEU A 143 -16.60 7.53 -34.26
C LEU A 143 -16.73 8.62 -35.34
N VAL A 144 -15.72 8.75 -36.20
CA VAL A 144 -15.67 9.77 -37.27
C VAL A 144 -15.37 9.06 -38.59
N ASN A 145 -16.18 9.31 -39.63
CA ASN A 145 -16.04 8.66 -40.95
C ASN A 145 -16.00 7.12 -40.87
N ASP A 146 -16.82 6.52 -39.98
CA ASP A 146 -16.84 5.08 -39.70
C ASP A 146 -15.48 4.52 -39.19
N THR A 147 -14.68 5.39 -38.56
CA THR A 147 -13.36 5.08 -38.01
C THR A 147 -13.30 5.38 -36.52
N VAL A 148 -12.72 4.45 -35.75
CA VAL A 148 -12.39 4.61 -34.33
C VAL A 148 -10.88 4.51 -34.16
N VAL A 149 -10.28 5.40 -33.37
CA VAL A 149 -8.86 5.38 -33.05
C VAL A 149 -8.66 5.00 -31.60
N VAL A 150 -7.89 3.94 -31.38
CA VAL A 150 -7.52 3.42 -30.06
C VAL A 150 -6.04 3.65 -29.83
N GLU A 151 -5.68 4.01 -28.61
CA GLU A 151 -4.29 4.08 -28.16
C GLU A 151 -4.05 3.13 -26.99
N ALA A 152 -2.86 2.53 -26.96
CA ALA A 152 -2.36 1.74 -25.87
C ALA A 152 -0.95 2.23 -25.50
N GLU A 153 -0.77 2.69 -24.27
CA GLU A 153 0.54 2.96 -23.69
C GLU A 153 0.89 1.83 -22.74
N VAL A 154 1.98 1.12 -23.01
CA VAL A 154 2.38 -0.04 -22.22
C VAL A 154 3.76 0.22 -21.64
N ALA A 155 3.86 0.12 -20.33
CA ALA A 155 5.09 0.18 -19.55
C ALA A 155 5.38 -1.20 -18.99
N VAL A 156 6.38 -1.88 -19.56
CA VAL A 156 6.87 -3.14 -19.03
C VAL A 156 8.05 -2.82 -18.12
N ARG A 157 7.85 -3.00 -16.82
CA ARG A 157 8.99 -3.18 -15.92
C ARG A 157 9.54 -4.56 -16.23
N ARG A 158 10.86 -4.66 -16.48
CA ARG A 158 11.52 -5.97 -16.52
C ARG A 158 11.09 -6.70 -15.26
N MET A 159 10.27 -7.73 -15.43
CA MET A 159 9.98 -8.61 -14.31
C MET A 159 11.30 -9.32 -14.06
N VAL A 160 11.96 -8.96 -12.96
CA VAL A 160 13.14 -9.69 -12.57
C VAL A 160 12.64 -11.08 -12.26
N ASP A 161 13.10 -12.05 -13.04
CA ASP A 161 12.69 -13.42 -12.91
C ASP A 161 12.96 -13.83 -11.45
N TYR A 162 11.90 -14.01 -10.66
CA TYR A 162 11.99 -14.14 -9.20
C TYR A 162 12.87 -15.32 -8.77
N TRP A 163 13.10 -16.28 -9.67
CA TRP A 163 13.98 -17.42 -9.49
C TRP A 163 15.46 -17.08 -9.65
N THR A 164 15.79 -16.03 -10.40
CA THR A 164 17.16 -15.58 -10.68
C THR A 164 17.46 -14.18 -10.16
N TYR A 165 16.46 -13.49 -9.57
CA TYR A 165 16.64 -12.20 -8.94
C TYR A 165 17.44 -12.30 -7.65
N ASP A 166 18.70 -11.89 -7.73
CA ASP A 166 19.55 -11.69 -6.57
C ASP A 166 19.29 -10.30 -5.97
N SER A 167 18.32 -10.23 -5.05
CA SER A 167 17.97 -8.98 -4.34
C SER A 167 19.19 -8.35 -3.67
N LYS A 168 20.11 -9.16 -3.14
CA LYS A 168 21.30 -8.67 -2.44
C LYS A 168 22.23 -7.95 -3.40
N LYS A 169 22.46 -8.54 -4.58
CA LYS A 169 23.28 -7.94 -5.62
C LYS A 169 22.68 -6.65 -6.18
N GLU A 170 21.37 -6.63 -6.43
CA GLU A 170 20.71 -5.52 -7.12
C GLU A 170 20.37 -4.35 -6.20
N THR A 171 20.15 -4.60 -4.89
CA THR A 171 19.70 -3.55 -3.95
C THR A 171 20.61 -3.38 -2.72
N GLY A 172 21.51 -4.33 -2.46
CA GLY A 172 22.25 -4.42 -1.19
C GLY A 172 21.47 -5.10 -0.06
N TYR A 173 20.18 -5.37 -0.24
CA TYR A 173 19.26 -5.88 0.78
C TYR A 173 18.61 -7.21 0.37
N VAL A 174 18.19 -8.00 1.36
CA VAL A 174 17.42 -9.24 1.13
C VAL A 174 15.98 -9.13 1.64
N GLY A 175 15.09 -9.84 0.96
CA GLY A 175 13.68 -9.92 1.31
C GLY A 175 13.37 -10.90 2.44
N LEU A 176 12.09 -10.94 2.82
CA LEU A 176 11.53 -11.93 3.73
C LEU A 176 10.65 -12.90 2.95
N LYS A 177 10.76 -14.20 3.25
CA LYS A 177 9.88 -15.23 2.68
C LYS A 177 8.48 -15.04 3.24
N ASN A 178 7.49 -14.89 2.37
CA ASN A 178 6.09 -14.87 2.78
C ASN A 178 5.64 -16.30 3.16
N GLN A 179 5.05 -16.46 4.34
CA GLN A 179 4.55 -17.76 4.82
C GLN A 179 3.07 -18.00 4.48
N GLY A 180 2.46 -17.10 3.69
CA GLY A 180 1.05 -17.14 3.33
C GLY A 180 0.43 -15.77 3.51
N ALA A 181 -0.22 -15.55 4.66
CA ALA A 181 -0.88 -14.28 4.98
C ALA A 181 0.01 -13.28 5.74
N THR A 182 1.30 -13.58 5.96
CA THR A 182 2.20 -12.80 6.84
C THR A 182 2.83 -11.57 6.17
N CYS A 183 2.21 -11.05 5.10
CA CYS A 183 2.77 -9.93 4.34
C CYS A 183 2.88 -8.63 5.18
N TYR A 184 1.87 -8.34 6.00
CA TYR A 184 1.85 -7.19 6.90
C TYR A 184 2.99 -7.26 7.93
N MET A 185 3.23 -8.44 8.49
CA MET A 185 4.34 -8.69 9.42
C MET A 185 5.69 -8.52 8.73
N ASN A 186 5.85 -9.05 7.51
CA ASN A 186 7.11 -8.90 6.77
C ASN A 186 7.41 -7.42 6.47
N SER A 187 6.39 -6.64 6.09
CA SER A 187 6.51 -5.19 5.91
C SER A 187 6.93 -4.49 7.20
N LEU A 188 6.30 -4.82 8.33
CA LEU A 188 6.65 -4.27 9.64
C LEU A 188 8.09 -4.61 10.05
N LEU A 189 8.52 -5.86 9.87
CA LEU A 189 9.86 -6.31 10.26
C LEU A 189 10.95 -5.63 9.42
N GLN A 190 10.73 -5.48 8.11
CA GLN A 190 11.63 -4.71 7.25
C GLN A 190 11.69 -3.25 7.71
N THR A 191 10.54 -2.67 8.05
CA THR A 191 10.43 -1.29 8.55
C THR A 191 11.28 -1.09 9.82
N LEU A 192 11.10 -1.95 10.82
CA LEU A 192 11.85 -1.90 12.08
C LEU A 192 13.35 -2.21 11.90
N TYR A 193 13.69 -3.16 11.04
CA TYR A 193 15.09 -3.52 10.74
C TYR A 193 15.90 -2.34 10.17
N HIS A 194 15.25 -1.48 9.39
CA HIS A 194 15.89 -0.32 8.77
C HIS A 194 16.02 0.88 9.71
N ILE A 195 15.54 0.80 10.96
CA ILE A 195 15.82 1.77 12.01
C ILE A 195 17.13 1.36 12.71
N PRO A 196 18.28 2.03 12.46
CA PRO A 196 19.57 1.53 12.93
C PRO A 196 19.69 1.48 14.44
N TYR A 197 19.06 2.43 15.14
CA TYR A 197 19.04 2.48 16.60
C TYR A 197 18.27 1.29 17.18
N PHE A 198 17.05 1.03 16.68
CA PHE A 198 16.25 -0.14 17.06
C PHE A 198 17.00 -1.44 16.81
N ARG A 199 17.60 -1.60 15.62
CA ARG A 199 18.38 -2.79 15.27
C ARG A 199 19.55 -3.02 16.23
N LYS A 200 20.29 -1.96 16.59
CA LYS A 200 21.39 -2.04 17.56
C LYS A 200 20.88 -2.43 18.95
N ALA A 201 19.77 -1.86 19.39
CA ALA A 201 19.18 -2.20 20.69
C ALA A 201 18.76 -3.68 20.74
N VAL A 202 18.11 -4.19 19.69
CA VAL A 202 17.76 -5.62 19.58
C VAL A 202 19.00 -6.52 19.72
N TYR A 203 20.12 -6.17 19.10
CA TYR A 203 21.36 -6.95 19.23
C TYR A 203 21.99 -6.92 20.63
N HIS A 204 21.68 -5.91 21.46
CA HIS A 204 22.19 -5.81 22.84
C HIS A 204 21.21 -6.37 23.88
N MET A 205 20.05 -6.88 23.46
CA MET A 205 19.14 -7.57 24.37
C MET A 205 19.80 -8.85 24.92
N PRO A 206 19.67 -9.14 26.22
CA PRO A 206 20.26 -10.34 26.80
C PRO A 206 19.53 -11.59 26.28
N THR A 207 20.31 -12.50 25.71
CA THR A 207 19.88 -13.85 25.33
C THR A 207 20.88 -14.85 25.87
N THR A 208 20.41 -15.99 26.36
CA THR A 208 21.24 -17.05 26.94
C THR A 208 21.44 -18.21 25.97
N GLU A 209 22.49 -19.01 26.16
CA GLU A 209 22.76 -20.20 25.33
C GLU A 209 21.65 -21.27 25.41
N ASN A 210 20.82 -21.23 26.46
CA ASN A 210 19.70 -22.15 26.65
C ASN A 210 18.42 -21.68 25.92
N ASP A 211 18.40 -20.45 25.39
CA ASP A 211 17.24 -19.93 24.68
C ASP A 211 17.14 -20.58 23.30
N MET A 212 15.96 -21.11 23.00
CA MET A 212 15.61 -21.53 21.65
C MET A 212 14.94 -20.36 20.92
N PRO A 213 15.31 -20.05 19.66
CA PRO A 213 14.68 -18.96 18.91
C PRO A 213 13.15 -19.08 18.86
N SER A 214 12.61 -20.30 18.74
CA SER A 214 11.17 -20.56 18.75
C SER A 214 10.46 -20.27 20.08
N GLY A 215 11.19 -20.08 21.19
CA GLY A 215 10.65 -19.78 22.51
C GLY A 215 11.04 -18.40 23.06
N SER A 216 11.88 -17.66 22.34
CA SER A 216 12.41 -16.36 22.79
C SER A 216 12.29 -15.33 21.67
N ILE A 217 11.39 -14.36 21.86
CA ILE A 217 11.18 -13.25 20.90
C ILE A 217 12.47 -12.45 20.66
N PRO A 218 13.26 -12.06 21.69
CA PRO A 218 14.53 -11.36 21.48
C PRO A 218 15.49 -12.17 20.60
N LEU A 219 15.68 -13.46 20.88
CA LEU A 219 16.59 -14.31 20.12
C LEU A 219 16.09 -14.55 18.68
N ALA A 220 14.78 -14.74 18.50
CA ALA A 220 14.18 -14.87 17.17
C ALA A 220 14.41 -13.61 16.32
N LEU A 221 14.24 -12.43 16.92
CA LEU A 221 14.40 -11.15 16.24
C LEU A 221 15.88 -10.86 15.94
N GLN A 222 16.78 -11.14 16.88
CA GLN A 222 18.23 -11.08 16.66
C GLN A 222 18.67 -12.00 15.52
N SER A 223 18.24 -13.26 15.53
CA SER A 223 18.54 -14.22 14.45
C SER A 223 18.01 -13.75 13.10
N LEU A 224 16.80 -13.18 13.08
CA LEU A 224 16.19 -12.63 11.87
C LEU A 224 17.01 -11.45 11.34
N PHE A 225 17.33 -10.47 12.19
CA PHE A 225 18.06 -9.27 11.81
C PHE A 225 19.50 -9.60 11.37
N TYR A 226 20.15 -10.55 12.05
CA TYR A 226 21.45 -11.07 11.63
C TYR A 226 21.37 -11.67 10.22
N LYS A 227 20.38 -12.53 9.95
CA LYS A 227 20.19 -13.12 8.62
C LYS A 227 19.84 -12.08 7.56
N LEU A 228 19.05 -11.06 7.88
CA LEU A 228 18.75 -9.94 6.96
C LEU A 228 20.03 -9.15 6.60
N GLN A 229 20.97 -9.04 7.54
CA GLN A 229 22.21 -8.32 7.33
C GLN A 229 23.24 -9.10 6.49
N TYR A 230 23.38 -10.40 6.76
CA TYR A 230 24.48 -11.20 6.23
C TYR A 230 24.09 -12.27 5.21
N SER A 231 22.81 -12.64 5.09
CA SER A 231 22.41 -13.61 4.09
C SER A 231 22.34 -13.00 2.70
N ASP A 232 22.68 -13.79 1.69
CA ASP A 232 22.46 -13.46 0.28
C ASP A 232 21.05 -13.86 -0.19
N ASN A 233 20.31 -14.60 0.63
CA ASN A 233 19.00 -15.15 0.28
C ASN A 233 17.88 -14.59 1.15
N SER A 234 16.65 -14.65 0.63
CA SER A 234 15.46 -14.25 1.40
C SER A 234 15.33 -15.05 2.69
N VAL A 235 15.02 -14.35 3.79
CA VAL A 235 15.03 -14.92 5.15
C VAL A 235 13.63 -15.38 5.55
N ALA A 236 13.53 -16.56 6.19
CA ALA A 236 12.27 -17.07 6.70
C ALA A 236 11.97 -16.53 8.11
N THR A 237 10.72 -16.19 8.39
CA THR A 237 10.24 -15.65 9.67
C THR A 237 9.64 -16.70 10.62
N LYS A 238 9.85 -18.01 10.35
CA LYS A 238 9.13 -19.12 11.03
C LYS A 238 9.41 -19.20 12.53
N GLU A 239 10.65 -18.91 12.93
CA GLU A 239 11.05 -18.94 14.34
C GLU A 239 10.41 -17.79 15.12
N LEU A 240 10.22 -16.64 14.46
CA LEU A 240 9.61 -15.47 15.07
C LEU A 240 8.10 -15.65 15.25
N THR A 241 7.39 -16.20 14.27
CA THR A 241 5.95 -16.48 14.44
C THR A 241 5.71 -17.51 15.54
N LYS A 242 6.55 -18.54 15.63
CA LYS A 242 6.51 -19.52 16.73
C LYS A 242 6.77 -18.89 18.10
N SER A 243 7.71 -17.95 18.21
CA SER A 243 8.02 -17.30 19.49
C SER A 243 6.92 -16.36 19.99
N PHE A 244 6.03 -15.91 19.10
CA PHE A 244 4.79 -15.24 19.51
C PHE A 244 3.73 -16.19 20.07
N GLY A 245 3.92 -17.50 19.94
CA GLY A 245 2.91 -18.52 20.27
C GLY A 245 1.83 -18.67 19.20
N TRP A 246 2.04 -18.10 18.01
CA TRP A 246 1.11 -18.25 16.89
C TRP A 246 1.23 -19.65 16.31
N ASP A 247 0.10 -20.34 16.18
CA ASP A 247 0.07 -21.59 15.46
C ASP A 247 0.02 -21.33 13.93
N THR A 248 -0.05 -22.42 13.15
CA THR A 248 -0.17 -22.28 11.70
C THR A 248 -1.45 -21.56 11.28
N TYR A 249 -2.54 -21.66 12.04
CA TYR A 249 -3.84 -21.04 11.75
C TYR A 249 -3.83 -19.54 12.03
N ASP A 250 -3.25 -19.11 13.16
CA ASP A 250 -3.07 -17.69 13.50
C ASP A 250 -2.21 -16.96 12.46
N SER A 251 -1.19 -17.65 11.93
CA SER A 251 -0.33 -17.13 10.85
C SER A 251 -1.08 -16.91 9.51
N PHE A 252 -2.28 -17.48 9.36
CA PHE A 252 -3.19 -17.26 8.21
C PHE A 252 -4.28 -16.22 8.48
N MET A 253 -4.46 -15.77 9.73
CA MET A 253 -5.36 -14.65 10.04
C MET A 253 -4.68 -13.32 9.70
N GLN A 254 -5.39 -12.46 8.97
CA GLN A 254 -4.95 -11.09 8.75
C GLN A 254 -5.24 -10.30 10.03
N HIS A 255 -4.19 -10.03 10.80
CA HIS A 255 -4.24 -9.08 11.90
C HIS A 255 -4.07 -7.65 11.36
N ASP A 256 -4.64 -6.68 12.07
CA ASP A 256 -4.25 -5.29 11.86
C ASP A 256 -2.75 -5.18 12.18
N VAL A 257 -2.00 -4.57 11.27
CA VAL A 257 -0.56 -4.43 11.44
C VAL A 257 -0.19 -3.52 12.62
N GLN A 258 -1.09 -2.61 13.00
CA GLN A 258 -0.93 -1.78 14.19
C GLN A 258 -1.06 -2.61 15.47
N GLU A 259 -2.00 -3.54 15.52
CA GLU A 259 -2.14 -4.48 16.64
C GLU A 259 -0.87 -5.32 16.78
N LEU A 260 -0.36 -5.87 15.68
CA LEU A 260 0.90 -6.61 15.68
C LEU A 260 2.07 -5.75 16.18
N ASN A 261 2.21 -4.53 15.67
CA ASN A 261 3.29 -3.64 16.06
C ASN A 261 3.23 -3.31 17.55
N ARG A 262 2.04 -3.01 18.08
CA ARG A 262 1.84 -2.71 19.49
C ARG A 262 2.18 -3.91 20.37
N VAL A 263 1.69 -5.10 20.03
CA VAL A 263 2.01 -6.34 20.76
C VAL A 263 3.50 -6.67 20.70
N LEU A 264 4.15 -6.46 19.55
CA LEU A 264 5.59 -6.65 19.38
C LEU A 264 6.37 -5.69 20.28
N CYS A 265 6.06 -4.39 20.23
CA CYS A 265 6.69 -3.36 21.04
C CYS A 265 6.51 -3.60 22.54
N GLU A 266 5.29 -3.92 23.00
CA GLU A 266 5.01 -4.24 24.40
C GLU A 266 5.83 -5.45 24.88
N LYS A 267 5.85 -6.54 24.10
CA LYS A 267 6.63 -7.75 24.46
C LYS A 267 8.14 -7.50 24.43
N LEU A 268 8.63 -6.63 23.55
CA LEU A 268 10.05 -6.28 23.51
C LEU A 268 10.43 -5.39 24.69
N GLU A 269 9.62 -4.38 25.02
CA GLU A 269 9.86 -3.48 26.15
C GLU A 269 9.94 -4.27 27.46
N ASP A 270 9.03 -5.23 27.67
CA ASP A 270 9.07 -6.13 28.83
C ASP A 270 10.35 -6.97 28.92
N LYS A 271 10.98 -7.29 27.78
CA LYS A 271 12.26 -8.01 27.72
C LYS A 271 13.47 -7.08 27.79
N MET A 272 13.30 -5.80 27.53
CA MET A 272 14.33 -4.76 27.65
C MET A 272 14.41 -4.19 29.06
N LYS A 273 13.35 -4.28 29.87
CA LYS A 273 13.34 -3.86 31.28
C LYS A 273 14.44 -4.52 32.10
N GLY A 274 15.18 -3.72 32.87
CA GLY A 274 16.30 -4.17 33.68
C GLY A 274 17.57 -4.50 32.89
N THR A 275 17.65 -4.09 31.62
CA THR A 275 18.81 -4.34 30.75
C THR A 275 19.44 -3.02 30.31
N VAL A 276 20.58 -3.09 29.60
CA VAL A 276 21.27 -1.90 29.08
C VAL A 276 20.50 -1.17 27.96
N VAL A 277 19.42 -1.77 27.45
CA VAL A 277 18.58 -1.22 26.37
C VAL A 277 17.15 -0.90 26.84
N GLU A 278 16.93 -0.82 28.15
CA GLU A 278 15.65 -0.37 28.72
C GLU A 278 15.22 1.01 28.20
N GLY A 279 13.91 1.18 27.95
CA GLY A 279 13.35 2.45 27.45
C GLY A 279 13.64 2.74 25.98
N THR A 280 14.22 1.79 25.23
CA THR A 280 14.48 1.97 23.79
C THR A 280 13.20 2.24 23.00
N ILE A 281 12.11 1.51 23.28
CA ILE A 281 10.85 1.66 22.53
C ILE A 281 10.22 3.02 22.85
N GLU A 282 10.21 3.40 24.11
CA GLU A 282 9.75 4.71 24.59
C GLU A 282 10.51 5.84 23.88
N GLN A 283 11.85 5.80 23.94
CA GLN A 283 12.69 6.85 23.32
C GLN A 283 12.52 6.98 21.80
N LEU A 284 12.18 5.89 21.10
CA LEU A 284 12.04 5.90 19.65
C LEU A 284 10.65 6.32 19.18
N PHE A 285 9.61 5.83 19.84
CA PHE A 285 8.24 5.82 19.31
C PHE A 285 7.24 6.54 20.19
N GLU A 286 7.56 6.83 21.46
CA GLU A 286 6.63 7.54 22.34
C GLU A 286 6.59 9.04 22.03
N GLY A 287 5.40 9.55 21.76
CA GLY A 287 5.07 10.97 21.83
C GLY A 287 3.95 11.22 22.81
N HIS A 288 3.65 12.50 23.06
CA HIS A 288 2.62 12.88 24.03
C HIS A 288 1.59 13.85 23.47
N HIS A 289 0.35 13.71 23.90
CA HIS A 289 -0.71 14.68 23.67
C HIS A 289 -1.52 14.95 24.94
N ILE A 290 -2.26 16.05 24.94
CA ILE A 290 -3.27 16.37 25.96
C ILE A 290 -4.63 16.16 25.34
N ASN A 291 -5.42 15.27 25.93
CA ASN A 291 -6.85 15.20 25.72
C ASN A 291 -7.51 16.17 26.70
N TYR A 292 -8.21 17.17 26.17
CA TYR A 292 -8.93 18.14 26.99
C TYR A 292 -10.43 18.03 26.78
N ILE A 293 -11.18 18.28 27.85
CA ILE A 293 -12.62 18.40 27.87
C ILE A 293 -12.95 19.68 28.63
N GLU A 294 -13.71 20.57 28.01
CA GLU A 294 -14.12 21.85 28.58
C GLU A 294 -15.65 21.95 28.50
N CYS A 295 -16.32 21.99 29.65
CA CYS A 295 -17.78 22.10 29.69
C CYS A 295 -18.21 23.50 29.25
N ILE A 296 -19.32 23.59 28.53
CA ILE A 296 -19.80 24.86 27.94
C ILE A 296 -20.57 25.69 28.98
N ASN A 297 -21.40 25.03 29.78
CA ASN A 297 -22.37 25.70 30.67
C ASN A 297 -21.92 25.77 32.14
N VAL A 298 -20.81 25.11 32.48
CA VAL A 298 -20.24 25.06 33.83
C VAL A 298 -18.74 25.26 33.76
N ASP A 299 -18.16 25.87 34.79
CA ASP A 299 -16.71 26.06 34.90
C ASP A 299 -16.04 24.75 35.34
N TYR A 300 -15.95 23.81 34.40
CA TYR A 300 -15.28 22.54 34.58
C TYR A 300 -14.41 22.23 33.35
N LYS A 301 -13.14 21.96 33.61
CA LYS A 301 -12.17 21.53 32.60
C LYS A 301 -11.38 20.33 33.10
N SER A 302 -11.24 19.34 32.24
CA SER A 302 -10.40 18.16 32.48
C SER A 302 -9.33 18.11 31.40
N ASN A 303 -8.07 17.95 31.80
CA ASN A 303 -6.95 17.77 30.90
C ASN A 303 -6.22 16.49 31.31
N ARG A 304 -6.05 15.56 30.38
CA ARG A 304 -5.30 14.32 30.61
C ARG A 304 -4.15 14.25 29.63
N LYS A 305 -2.93 14.19 30.16
CA LYS A 305 -1.74 13.88 29.36
C LYS A 305 -1.74 12.38 29.07
N GLU A 306 -1.60 12.02 27.81
CA GLU A 306 -1.51 10.64 27.33
C GLU A 306 -0.33 10.47 26.40
N SER A 307 0.26 9.27 26.44
CA SER A 307 1.30 8.84 25.53
C SER A 307 0.68 8.15 24.31
N PHE A 308 1.34 8.26 23.16
CA PHE A 308 1.00 7.52 21.95
C PHE A 308 2.26 6.95 21.30
N TYR A 309 2.12 5.82 20.62
CA TYR A 309 3.20 5.15 19.88
C TYR A 309 2.96 5.14 18.37
N ASP A 310 1.70 5.35 17.98
CA ASP A 310 1.23 5.49 16.61
C ASP A 310 0.08 6.49 16.55
N LEU A 311 -0.14 7.10 15.38
CA LEU A 311 -1.28 7.96 15.12
C LEU A 311 -2.13 7.37 13.99
N GLN A 312 -3.41 7.17 14.30
CA GLN A 312 -4.37 6.70 13.32
C GLN A 312 -5.10 7.88 12.67
N LEU A 313 -4.75 8.15 11.42
CA LEU A 313 -5.21 9.31 10.68
C LEU A 313 -6.38 8.96 9.75
N ASP A 314 -7.44 9.76 9.85
CA ASP A 314 -8.57 9.70 8.93
C ASP A 314 -8.16 10.16 7.54
N VAL A 315 -8.54 9.41 6.52
CA VAL A 315 -8.28 9.78 5.10
C VAL A 315 -9.53 10.27 4.38
N LYS A 316 -10.72 9.91 4.87
CA LYS A 316 -11.98 10.26 4.22
C LYS A 316 -12.28 11.74 4.44
N GLY A 317 -12.43 12.46 3.33
CA GLY A 317 -12.64 13.91 3.33
C GLY A 317 -11.36 14.74 3.49
N CYS A 318 -10.19 14.09 3.61
CA CYS A 318 -8.91 14.77 3.73
C CYS A 318 -8.25 14.88 2.35
N ARG A 319 -7.63 16.03 2.06
CA ARG A 319 -6.96 16.29 0.77
C ARG A 319 -5.48 15.89 0.77
N ASP A 320 -4.87 15.83 1.94
CA ASP A 320 -3.46 15.55 2.20
C ASP A 320 -3.30 15.10 3.66
N VAL A 321 -2.09 14.68 4.04
CA VAL A 321 -1.81 14.22 5.42
C VAL A 321 -1.98 15.34 6.45
N TYR A 322 -1.75 16.60 6.08
CA TYR A 322 -1.90 17.73 7.01
C TYR A 322 -3.36 17.96 7.36
N ALA A 323 -4.26 17.87 6.37
CA ALA A 323 -5.70 17.90 6.61
C ALA A 323 -6.16 16.74 7.51
N SER A 324 -5.50 15.58 7.44
CA SER A 324 -5.75 14.49 8.39
C SER A 324 -5.32 14.83 9.81
N PHE A 325 -4.22 15.57 9.99
CA PHE A 325 -3.81 16.08 11.30
C PHE A 325 -4.75 17.18 11.81
N ASP A 326 -5.15 18.11 10.95
CA ASP A 326 -6.12 19.17 11.29
C ASP A 326 -7.43 18.54 11.77
N LYS A 327 -7.90 17.49 11.07
CA LYS A 327 -9.07 16.71 11.47
C LYS A 327 -8.84 15.95 12.78
N TYR A 328 -7.65 15.43 13.02
CA TYR A 328 -7.32 14.73 14.27
C TYR A 328 -7.42 15.64 15.51
N VAL A 329 -7.05 16.91 15.37
CA VAL A 329 -7.11 17.91 16.45
C VAL A 329 -8.40 18.75 16.44
N GLU A 330 -9.34 18.43 15.54
CA GLU A 330 -10.62 19.12 15.44
C GLU A 330 -11.41 18.97 16.73
N VAL A 331 -12.07 20.05 17.15
CA VAL A 331 -12.84 20.08 18.39
C VAL A 331 -14.18 19.39 18.17
N GLU A 332 -14.43 18.33 18.92
CA GLU A 332 -15.68 17.60 18.96
C GLU A 332 -16.62 18.22 20.01
N CYS A 333 -17.85 18.56 19.62
CA CYS A 333 -18.89 18.97 20.56
C CYS A 333 -19.65 17.73 21.07
N LEU A 334 -19.55 17.49 22.37
CA LEU A 334 -20.26 16.44 23.10
C LEU A 334 -21.64 16.97 23.52
N GLU A 335 -22.66 16.68 22.72
CA GLU A 335 -24.04 17.16 22.91
C GLU A 335 -25.04 16.00 22.82
N GLY A 336 -26.30 16.24 23.22
CA GLY A 336 -27.39 15.26 23.10
C GLY A 336 -27.13 13.98 23.92
N ASP A 337 -27.18 12.83 23.26
CA ASP A 337 -26.92 11.52 23.87
C ASP A 337 -25.43 11.29 24.19
N ASN A 338 -24.53 12.11 23.62
CA ASN A 338 -23.08 12.02 23.81
C ASN A 338 -22.54 13.02 24.85
N LYS A 339 -23.41 13.61 25.69
CA LYS A 339 -23.01 14.55 26.76
C LYS A 339 -21.92 13.97 27.67
N TYR A 340 -20.99 14.81 28.09
CA TYR A 340 -19.92 14.44 28.99
C TYR A 340 -20.41 14.34 30.44
N HIS A 341 -20.05 13.28 31.16
CA HIS A 341 -20.35 13.17 32.58
C HIS A 341 -19.30 13.90 33.42
N ALA A 342 -19.53 15.18 33.69
CA ALA A 342 -18.68 16.00 34.54
C ALA A 342 -18.98 15.73 36.01
N GLU A 343 -18.19 14.88 36.66
CA GLU A 343 -18.21 14.52 38.10
C GLU A 343 -19.38 15.13 38.92
N GLN A 344 -19.18 16.33 39.48
CA GLN A 344 -20.14 16.99 40.39
C GLN A 344 -21.31 17.68 39.67
N TYR A 345 -21.22 17.86 38.35
CA TYR A 345 -22.16 18.61 37.51
C TYR A 345 -23.04 17.70 36.65
N GLY A 346 -22.85 16.38 36.70
CA GLY A 346 -23.62 15.41 35.91
C GLY A 346 -23.35 15.52 34.40
N LEU A 347 -24.35 15.21 33.58
CA LEU A 347 -24.24 15.25 32.12
C LEU A 347 -24.24 16.70 31.62
N GLN A 348 -23.18 17.10 30.93
CA GLN A 348 -22.95 18.44 30.43
C GLN A 348 -22.59 18.43 28.94
N ASP A 349 -22.98 19.51 28.25
CA ASP A 349 -22.45 19.78 26.93
C ASP A 349 -21.00 20.25 27.06
N ALA A 350 -20.09 19.67 26.29
CA ALA A 350 -18.66 19.92 26.43
C ALA A 350 -17.94 19.92 25.08
N LYS A 351 -16.81 20.63 25.01
CA LYS A 351 -15.87 20.59 23.90
C LYS A 351 -14.74 19.64 24.24
N LYS A 352 -14.51 18.66 23.39
CA LYS A 352 -13.42 17.70 23.50
C LYS A 352 -12.43 17.94 22.37
N GLY A 353 -11.15 17.89 22.66
CA GLY A 353 -10.12 17.98 21.63
C GLY A 353 -8.79 17.41 22.08
N VAL A 354 -7.85 17.37 21.13
CA VAL A 354 -6.50 16.83 21.33
C VAL A 354 -5.47 17.90 20.98
N LEU A 355 -4.44 18.04 21.80
CA LEU A 355 -3.30 18.94 21.56
C LEU A 355 -2.01 18.14 21.65
N PHE A 356 -1.24 18.07 20.56
CA PHE A 356 0.08 17.45 20.59
C PHE A 356 1.06 18.28 21.42
N LEU A 357 1.78 17.61 22.32
CA LEU A 357 2.84 18.23 23.11
C LEU A 357 4.20 18.06 22.42
N ASP A 358 4.48 16.83 22.01
CA ASP A 358 5.71 16.43 21.37
C ASP A 358 5.47 15.22 20.47
N PHE A 359 6.34 15.03 19.48
CA PHE A 359 6.33 13.90 18.58
C PHE A 359 7.59 13.05 18.79
N PRO A 360 7.48 11.72 18.62
CA PRO A 360 8.63 10.83 18.74
C PRO A 360 9.65 11.08 17.61
N PRO A 361 10.92 10.66 17.81
CA PRO A 361 11.92 10.67 16.75
C PRO A 361 11.52 9.82 15.54
N VAL A 362 10.74 8.75 15.77
CA VAL A 362 10.20 7.90 14.72
C VAL A 362 8.67 7.91 14.79
N LEU A 363 8.06 8.71 13.94
CA LEU A 363 6.60 8.84 13.90
C LEU A 363 5.96 7.75 13.03
N GLN A 364 5.06 6.98 13.63
CA GLN A 364 4.29 5.95 12.94
C GLN A 364 2.88 6.44 12.62
N LEU A 365 2.56 6.57 11.33
CA LEU A 365 1.25 7.02 10.86
C LEU A 365 0.48 5.86 10.22
N GLN A 366 -0.64 5.49 10.82
CA GLN A 366 -1.58 4.52 10.26
C GLN A 366 -2.72 5.25 9.57
N LEU A 367 -2.85 5.09 8.26
CA LEU A 367 -3.97 5.65 7.52
C LEU A 367 -5.20 4.74 7.64
N LYS A 368 -6.29 5.25 8.22
CA LYS A 368 -7.57 4.54 8.35
C LYS A 368 -8.28 4.39 7.01
N ARG A 369 -7.77 3.49 6.17
CA ARG A 369 -8.29 3.23 4.82
C ARG A 369 -9.38 2.17 4.77
N PHE A 370 -9.88 1.69 5.90
CA PHE A 370 -10.95 0.72 5.94
C PHE A 370 -12.05 1.24 6.88
N GLU A 371 -13.26 1.32 6.37
CA GLU A 371 -14.44 1.72 7.12
C GLU A 371 -15.56 0.70 6.91
N TYR A 372 -16.45 0.59 7.87
CA TYR A 372 -17.61 -0.28 7.76
C TYR A 372 -18.72 0.43 6.97
N ASP A 373 -19.13 -0.16 5.85
CA ASP A 373 -20.24 0.32 5.03
C ASP A 373 -21.54 -0.30 5.53
N TYR A 374 -22.30 0.46 6.32
CA TYR A 374 -23.59 0.03 6.89
C TYR A 374 -24.60 -0.42 5.83
N MET A 375 -24.52 0.12 4.60
CA MET A 375 -25.46 -0.26 3.53
C MET A 375 -25.11 -1.61 2.91
N ARG A 376 -23.83 -1.99 2.95
CA ARG A 376 -23.31 -3.22 2.35
C ARG A 376 -22.96 -4.31 3.38
N ASP A 377 -23.08 -4.01 4.67
CA ASP A 377 -22.69 -4.88 5.78
C ASP A 377 -21.28 -5.47 5.59
N THR A 378 -20.35 -4.62 5.16
CA THR A 378 -18.99 -5.06 4.83
C THR A 378 -17.96 -3.95 5.05
N MET A 379 -16.71 -4.35 5.28
CA MET A 379 -15.59 -3.42 5.33
C MET A 379 -15.23 -2.99 3.91
N VAL A 380 -15.25 -1.69 3.64
CA VAL A 380 -14.87 -1.11 2.35
C VAL A 380 -13.56 -0.34 2.48
N LYS A 381 -12.75 -0.41 1.43
CA LYS A 381 -11.50 0.35 1.34
C LYS A 381 -11.79 1.78 0.87
N VAL A 382 -11.25 2.76 1.58
CA VAL A 382 -11.27 4.17 1.21
C VAL A 382 -10.16 4.44 0.19
N GLU A 383 -10.55 4.64 -1.07
CA GLU A 383 -9.64 4.85 -2.20
C GLU A 383 -9.21 6.32 -2.38
N THR A 384 -9.55 7.21 -1.44
CA THR A 384 -9.14 8.63 -1.49
C THR A 384 -7.61 8.75 -1.57
N VAL A 385 -7.12 9.47 -2.58
CA VAL A 385 -5.70 9.77 -2.73
C VAL A 385 -5.30 10.74 -1.62
N ILE A 386 -4.28 10.37 -0.84
CA ILE A 386 -3.69 11.22 0.21
C ILE A 386 -2.22 11.43 -0.15
N PRO A 387 -1.85 12.60 -0.70
CA PRO A 387 -0.46 12.97 -0.86
C PRO A 387 0.23 13.04 0.50
N ILE A 388 1.44 12.47 0.57
CA ILE A 388 2.30 12.58 1.74
C ILE A 388 3.61 13.19 1.27
N PRO A 389 3.98 14.38 1.76
CA PRO A 389 5.21 15.04 1.34
C PRO A 389 6.42 14.22 1.79
N LEU A 390 7.47 14.23 0.96
CA LEU A 390 8.79 13.79 1.39
C LEU A 390 9.38 14.87 2.31
N PRO A 391 10.11 14.49 3.38
CA PRO A 391 10.79 15.42 4.26
C PRO A 391 11.90 16.21 3.56
#